data_AF-A0A1Z5H5P0-F1
#
_entry.id   AF-A0A1Z5H5P0-F1
#
_cell.length_a   1.000
_cell.length_b   1.000
_cell.length_c   1.000
_cell.angle_alpha   90.00
_cell.angle_beta   90.00
_cell.angle_gamma   90.00
#
_symmetry.space_group_name_H-M   'P 1'
#
loop_
_entity.id
_entity.type
_entity.pdbx_description
1 polymer ?
#
loop_
_entity_poly.entity_id
_entity_poly.type
_entity_poly.pdbx_seq_one_letter_code
_entity_poly.pdbx_strand_id
1 'polypeptide(L)'
;MARKPLKFTTAFGVTVMVLGALLELGAFFYHLGSMVSAETVFTGAIVLTIGHAFYGIDNLFLSLLLTFFSSIGIGYYVFVQTTSWLWTIVAAIAFFAFIVTLFGFRSSIRKKHGMW
;
A
#
# COMPACT_ATOMS: atom_id res chain seq x y z
N MET A 1 31.80 8.76 12.01
CA MET A 1 30.53 8.01 12.02
C MET A 1 30.46 7.13 10.77
N ALA A 2 30.68 5.83 10.89
CA ALA A 2 30.54 4.91 9.77
C ALA A 2 29.06 4.80 9.38
N ARG A 3 28.69 5.26 8.19
CA ARG A 3 27.33 5.07 7.66
C ARG A 3 27.13 3.57 7.46
N LYS A 4 26.25 2.94 8.26
CA LYS A 4 25.82 1.55 7.98
C LYS A 4 25.29 1.51 6.54
N PRO A 5 25.76 0.61 5.67
CA PRO A 5 25.29 0.55 4.30
C PRO A 5 23.78 0.29 4.29
N LEU A 6 23.05 1.11 3.53
CA LEU A 6 21.63 0.90 3.30
C LEU A 6 21.44 -0.49 2.68
N LYS A 7 20.65 -1.34 3.32
CA LYS A 7 20.28 -2.63 2.75
C LYS A 7 19.49 -2.36 1.47
N PHE A 8 19.81 -3.10 0.40
CA PHE A 8 19.10 -3.01 -0.89
C PHE A 8 17.58 -3.04 -0.71
N THR A 9 17.07 -3.91 0.17
CA THR A 9 15.65 -4.05 0.48
C THR A 9 15.02 -2.75 0.98
N THR A 10 15.76 -1.97 1.78
CA THR A 10 15.29 -0.70 2.33
C THR A 10 15.29 0.38 1.24
N ALA A 11 16.37 0.49 0.46
CA ALA A 11 16.44 1.44 -0.65
C ALA A 11 15.37 1.16 -1.71
N PHE A 12 15.21 -0.11 -2.10
CA PHE A 12 14.16 -0.56 -3.00
C PHE A 12 12.76 -0.25 -2.45
N GLY A 13 12.52 -0.58 -1.17
CA GLY A 13 11.24 -0.28 -0.51
C GLY A 13 10.88 1.21 -0.57
N VAL A 14 11.83 2.10 -0.27
CA VAL A 14 11.61 3.56 -0.37
C VAL A 14 11.29 3.98 -1.81
N THR A 15 12.11 3.56 -2.77
CA THR A 15 11.92 3.94 -4.18
C THR A 15 10.54 3.51 -4.69
N VAL A 16 10.16 2.27 -4.39
CA VAL A 16 8.86 1.71 -4.79
C VAL A 16 7.72 2.44 -4.07
N MET A 17 7.85 2.77 -2.78
CA MET A 17 6.85 3.57 -2.07
C MET A 17 6.66 4.95 -2.70
N VAL A 18 7.75 5.63 -3.05
CA VAL A 18 7.68 6.95 -3.71
C VAL A 18 6.99 6.83 -5.07
N LEU A 19 7.35 5.83 -5.88
CA LEU A 19 6.68 5.59 -7.16
C LEU A 19 5.20 5.28 -7.00
N GLY A 20 4.83 4.44 -6.03
CA GLY A 20 3.44 4.11 -5.73
C GLY A 20 2.64 5.34 -5.34
N ALA A 21 3.18 6.18 -4.44
CA ALA A 21 2.54 7.42 -4.03
C ALA A 21 2.40 8.43 -5.18
N LEU A 22 3.41 8.55 -6.06
CA LEU A 22 3.34 9.42 -7.23
C LEU A 22 2.29 8.95 -8.24
N LEU A 23 2.17 7.64 -8.48
CA LEU A 23 1.14 7.08 -9.34
C LEU A 23 -0.25 7.28 -8.74
N GLU A 24 -0.41 6.98 -7.46
CA GLU A 24 -1.69 7.08 -6.76
C GLU A 24 -2.19 8.54 -6.70
N LEU A 25 -1.35 9.47 -6.23
CA LEU A 25 -1.71 10.89 -6.16
C LEU A 25 -1.80 11.53 -7.55
N GLY A 26 -0.84 11.23 -8.43
CA GLY A 26 -0.79 11.81 -9.78
C GLY A 26 -1.99 11.41 -10.63
N ALA A 27 -2.36 10.13 -10.61
CA ALA A 27 -3.52 9.64 -11.34
C ALA A 27 -4.86 10.07 -10.74
N PHE A 28 -4.90 10.34 -9.43
CA PHE A 28 -6.10 10.89 -8.81
C PHE A 28 -6.45 12.27 -9.38
N PHE A 29 -5.44 13.12 -9.66
CA PHE A 29 -5.67 14.44 -10.26
C PHE A 29 -5.74 14.43 -11.79
N TYR A 30 -5.29 13.35 -12.45
CA TYR A 30 -5.25 13.24 -13.90
C TYR A 30 -6.45 12.41 -14.42
N HIS A 31 -7.41 13.06 -15.09
CA HIS A 31 -8.66 12.45 -15.59
C HIS A 31 -9.48 11.71 -14.52
N LEU A 32 -9.78 12.40 -13.42
CA LEU A 32 -10.63 11.90 -12.33
C LEU A 32 -11.95 11.31 -12.87
N GLY A 33 -12.33 10.14 -12.36
CA GLY A 33 -13.54 9.42 -12.73
C GLY A 33 -13.42 8.57 -14.01
N SER A 34 -12.26 8.60 -14.70
CA SER A 34 -12.01 7.72 -15.85
C SER A 34 -11.43 6.37 -15.43
N MET A 35 -11.67 5.33 -16.23
CA MET A 35 -11.06 4.00 -15.99
C MET A 35 -9.53 4.05 -16.05
N VAL A 36 -8.95 4.91 -16.89
CA VAL A 36 -7.49 5.07 -16.99
C VAL A 36 -6.91 5.61 -15.66
N SER A 37 -7.57 6.61 -15.07
CA SER A 37 -7.21 7.12 -13.74
C SER A 37 -7.36 6.02 -12.69
N ALA A 38 -8.50 5.32 -12.67
CA ALA A 38 -8.80 4.25 -11.73
C ALA A 38 -7.76 3.12 -11.74
N GLU A 39 -7.39 2.61 -12.91
CA GLU A 39 -6.38 1.56 -13.06
C GLU A 39 -5.00 2.03 -12.60
N THR A 40 -4.67 3.30 -12.86
CA THR A 40 -3.38 3.87 -12.46
C THR A 40 -3.31 4.10 -10.95
N VAL A 41 -4.40 4.57 -10.33
CA VAL A 41 -4.54 4.71 -8.86
C VAL A 41 -4.44 3.33 -8.19
N PHE A 42 -5.14 2.33 -8.73
CA PHE A 42 -5.06 0.94 -8.25
C PHE A 42 -3.63 0.38 -8.33
N THR A 43 -2.95 0.61 -9.45
CA THR A 43 -1.55 0.23 -9.63
C THR A 43 -0.66 0.93 -8.60
N GLY A 44 -0.85 2.23 -8.41
CA GLY A 44 -0.14 3.02 -7.39
C GLY A 44 -0.32 2.45 -5.99
N ALA A 45 -1.56 2.13 -5.61
CA ALA A 45 -1.89 1.53 -4.31
C ALA A 45 -1.20 0.16 -4.09
N ILE A 46 -1.18 -0.70 -5.10
CA ILE A 46 -0.45 -1.98 -5.04
C ILE A 46 1.05 -1.75 -4.87
N VAL A 47 1.62 -0.89 -5.71
CA VAL A 47 3.05 -0.56 -5.70
C VAL A 47 3.44 0.01 -4.34
N LEU A 48 2.65 0.93 -3.78
CA LEU A 48 2.86 1.52 -2.46
C LEU A 48 2.86 0.43 -1.37
N THR A 49 1.90 -0.50 -1.44
CA THR A 49 1.80 -1.63 -0.50
C THR A 49 3.01 -2.57 -0.58
N ILE A 50 3.50 -2.86 -1.80
CA ILE A 50 4.71 -3.66 -2.01
C ILE A 50 5.92 -2.93 -1.41
N GLY A 51 6.10 -1.65 -1.72
CA GLY A 51 7.20 -0.85 -1.19
C GLY A 51 7.20 -0.83 0.34
N HIS A 52 6.02 -0.65 0.94
CA HIS A 52 5.82 -0.73 2.39
C HIS A 52 6.23 -2.08 2.97
N ALA A 53 5.87 -3.19 2.31
CA ALA A 53 6.28 -4.53 2.73
C ALA A 53 7.81 -4.70 2.72
N PHE A 54 8.49 -4.21 1.68
CA PHE A 54 9.95 -4.29 1.55
C PHE A 54 10.71 -3.38 2.50
N TYR A 55 10.21 -2.15 2.73
CA TYR A 55 10.81 -1.23 3.68
C TYR A 55 10.78 -1.81 5.10
N GLY A 56 9.68 -2.47 5.47
CA GLY A 56 9.52 -3.06 6.80
C GLY A 56 9.36 -1.99 7.86
N ILE A 57 8.33 -1.15 7.71
CA ILE A 57 8.02 -0.05 8.62
C ILE A 57 7.71 -0.62 10.01
N ASP A 58 8.52 -0.25 11.01
CA ASP A 58 8.29 -0.64 12.41
C ASP A 58 7.27 0.29 13.11
N ASN A 59 6.94 1.44 12.50
CA ASN A 59 5.94 2.38 13.01
C ASN A 59 4.52 1.97 12.58
N LEU A 60 3.74 1.46 13.54
CA LEU A 60 2.36 1.03 13.34
C LEU A 60 1.47 2.15 12.75
N PHE A 61 1.60 3.38 13.23
CA PHE A 61 0.76 4.49 12.77
C PHE A 61 1.00 4.78 11.29
N LEU A 62 2.26 4.87 10.87
CA LEU A 62 2.62 5.12 9.47
C LEU A 62 2.21 3.94 8.58
N SER A 63 2.37 2.71 9.07
CA SER A 63 1.93 1.49 8.39
C SER A 63 0.41 1.48 8.12
N LEU A 64 -0.39 1.83 9.14
CA LEU A 64 -1.85 1.94 9.02
C LEU A 64 -2.26 3.06 8.07
N LEU A 65 -1.57 4.21 8.11
CA LEU A 65 -1.85 5.37 7.28
C LEU A 65 -1.61 5.07 5.80
N LEU A 66 -0.49 4.41 5.47
CA LEU A 66 -0.22 3.96 4.10
C LEU A 66 -1.25 2.94 3.63
N THR A 67 -1.59 1.97 4.49
CA THR A 67 -2.59 0.94 4.16
C THR A 67 -3.96 1.55 3.93
N PHE A 68 -4.31 2.60 4.70
CA PHE A 68 -5.54 3.35 4.54
C PHE A 68 -5.62 4.07 3.19
N PHE A 69 -4.54 4.77 2.79
CA PHE A 69 -4.50 5.42 1.48
C PHE A 69 -4.61 4.40 0.34
N SER A 70 -3.79 3.35 0.37
CA SER A 70 -3.87 2.28 -0.65
C SER A 70 -5.27 1.64 -0.71
N SER A 71 -5.93 1.45 0.42
CA SER A 71 -7.31 0.95 0.49
C SER A 71 -8.31 1.89 -0.17
N ILE A 72 -8.17 3.22 0.01
CA ILE A 72 -8.97 4.22 -0.70
C ILE A 72 -8.72 4.12 -2.20
N GLY A 73 -7.47 3.98 -2.64
CA GLY A 73 -7.13 3.82 -4.06
C GLY A 73 -7.84 2.62 -4.71
N ILE A 74 -7.93 1.50 -3.99
CA ILE A 74 -8.70 0.32 -4.45
C ILE A 74 -10.19 0.59 -4.44
N GLY A 75 -10.71 1.26 -3.40
CA GLY A 75 -12.10 1.68 -3.36
C GLY A 75 -12.47 2.55 -4.57
N TYR A 76 -11.63 3.53 -4.90
CA TYR A 76 -11.81 4.38 -6.08
C TYR A 76 -11.88 3.58 -7.38
N TYR A 77 -10.99 2.59 -7.56
CA TYR A 77 -11.05 1.73 -8.74
C TYR A 77 -12.38 0.96 -8.83
N VAL A 78 -12.82 0.34 -7.74
CA VAL A 78 -14.09 -0.38 -7.70
C VAL A 78 -15.28 0.56 -7.92
N PHE A 79 -15.21 1.78 -7.39
CA PHE A 79 -16.24 2.79 -7.60
C PHE A 79 -16.36 3.18 -9.07
N VAL A 80 -15.24 3.47 -9.74
CA VAL A 80 -15.26 3.83 -11.17
C VAL A 80 -15.73 2.65 -12.02
N GLN A 81 -15.35 1.42 -11.68
CA GLN A 81 -15.75 0.24 -12.43
C GLN A 81 -17.23 -0.13 -12.26
N THR A 82 -17.77 -0.02 -11.04
CA THR A 82 -19.11 -0.54 -10.71
C THR A 82 -20.16 0.55 -10.50
N THR A 83 -19.73 1.80 -10.31
CA THR A 83 -20.57 2.94 -9.87
C THR A 83 -21.35 2.65 -8.57
N SER A 84 -20.92 1.65 -7.78
CA SER A 84 -21.62 1.19 -6.58
C SER A 84 -20.84 1.50 -5.32
N TRP A 85 -21.44 2.33 -4.45
CA TRP A 85 -20.88 2.68 -3.15
C TRP A 85 -20.75 1.47 -2.21
N LEU A 86 -21.67 0.51 -2.29
CA LEU A 86 -21.62 -0.69 -1.45
C LEU A 86 -20.36 -1.50 -1.76
N TRP A 87 -20.13 -1.82 -3.04
CA TRP A 87 -18.96 -2.60 -3.45
C TRP A 87 -17.64 -1.85 -3.22
N THR A 88 -17.67 -0.53 -3.36
CA THR A 88 -16.53 0.35 -3.04
C THR A 88 -16.10 0.21 -1.58
N ILE A 89 -17.06 0.33 -0.66
CA ILE A 89 -16.79 0.23 0.78
C ILE A 89 -16.33 -1.18 1.14
N VAL A 90 -16.99 -2.21 0.61
CA VAL A 90 -16.61 -3.61 0.84
C VAL A 90 -15.20 -3.88 0.35
N ALA A 91 -14.83 -3.43 -0.85
CA ALA A 91 -13.49 -3.63 -1.39
C ALA A 91 -12.40 -2.90 -0.60
N ALA A 92 -12.66 -1.65 -0.21
CA ALA A 92 -11.73 -0.88 0.61
C ALA A 92 -11.47 -1.58 1.96
N ILE A 93 -12.53 -1.97 2.68
CA ILE A 93 -12.42 -2.66 3.97
C ILE A 93 -11.73 -4.03 3.82
N ALA A 94 -12.12 -4.81 2.81
CA ALA A 94 -11.55 -6.13 2.56
C ALA A 94 -10.04 -6.03 2.29
N PHE A 95 -9.62 -5.09 1.46
CA PHE A 95 -8.20 -4.88 1.18
C PHE A 95 -7.44 -4.39 2.42
N PHE A 96 -7.99 -3.44 3.17
CA PHE A 96 -7.37 -2.93 4.39
C PHE A 96 -7.14 -4.07 5.39
N ALA A 97 -8.18 -4.87 5.66
CA ALA A 97 -8.09 -6.02 6.55
C ALA A 97 -7.07 -7.06 6.05
N PHE A 98 -7.03 -7.31 4.75
CA PHE A 98 -6.08 -8.24 4.14
C PHE A 98 -4.61 -7.79 4.34
N ILE A 99 -4.31 -6.51 4.13
CA ILE A 99 -2.94 -5.99 4.31
C ILE A 99 -2.53 -5.97 5.78
N VAL A 100 -3.42 -5.54 6.67
CA VAL A 100 -3.16 -5.54 8.12
C VAL A 100 -2.88 -6.96 8.63
N THR A 101 -3.69 -7.93 8.21
CA THR A 101 -3.48 -9.34 8.59
C THR A 101 -2.17 -9.89 8.04
N LEU A 102 -1.81 -9.61 6.78
CA LEU A 102 -0.53 -9.99 6.18
C LEU A 102 0.68 -9.47 6.99
N PHE A 103 0.67 -8.18 7.37
CA PHE A 103 1.75 -7.63 8.19
C PHE A 103 1.75 -8.17 9.62
N GLY A 104 0.57 -8.44 10.19
CA GLY A 104 0.42 -9.15 11.45
C GLY A 104 1.10 -10.53 11.41
N PHE A 105 0.82 -11.34 10.38
CA PHE A 105 1.47 -12.64 10.19
C PHE A 105 2.98 -12.53 10.07
N ARG A 106 3.49 -11.59 9.26
CA ARG A 106 4.94 -11.35 9.10
C ARG A 106 5.61 -11.06 10.45
N SER A 107 5.00 -10.21 11.28
CA SER A 107 5.54 -9.86 12.60
C SER A 107 5.61 -11.07 13.54
N SER A 108 4.59 -11.94 13.49
CA SER A 108 4.49 -13.15 14.30
C SER A 108 5.56 -14.17 13.92
N ILE A 109 5.79 -14.39 12.62
CA ILE A 109 6.85 -15.29 12.12
C ILE A 109 8.23 -14.80 12.57
N ARG A 110 8.49 -13.48 12.48
CA ARG A 110 9.78 -12.88 12.89
C ARG A 110 10.07 -13.08 14.38
N LYS A 111 9.04 -12.99 15.24
CA LYS A 111 9.17 -13.25 16.69
C LYS A 111 9.45 -14.72 16.97
N LYS A 112 8.79 -15.65 16.28
CA LYS A 112 8.99 -17.10 16.49
C LYS A 112 10.37 -17.59 16.06
N HIS A 113 10.97 -17.00 15.01
CA HIS A 113 12.33 -17.33 14.58
C HIS A 113 13.43 -16.78 15.51
N GLY A 114 13.15 -15.80 16.37
CA GLY A 114 14.13 -15.28 17.34
C GLY A 114 14.23 -16.09 18.64
N MET A 115 13.44 -17.16 18.77
CA MET A 115 13.43 -18.06 19.94
C MET A 115 14.08 -19.42 19.66
N TRP A 116 14.77 -19.56 18.52
CA TRP A 116 15.54 -20.74 18.12
C TRP A 116 17.01 -20.36 17.99
#